data_AF-C0GHR3-F1
#
_entry.id   AF-C0GHR3-F1
#
_cell.length_a   1.000
_cell.length_b   1.000
_cell.length_c   1.000
_cell.angle_alpha   90.00
_cell.angle_beta   90.00
_cell.angle_gamma   90.00
#
_symmetry.space_group_name_H-M   'P 1'
#
loop_
_entity.id
_entity.type
_entity.pdbx_description
1 polymer ?
#
loop_
_entity_poly.entity_id
_entity_poly.type
_entity_poly.pdbx_seq_one_letter_code
_entity_poly.pdbx_strand_id
1 'polypeptide(L)'
;MKKILIPLAIIAVVVVAGLALNMVNRGVEPPDDWEERVVVVDEEVSQTVTSAHNTLNNLVGWGRIERFKDPQARDWNQIGVIKISRSGIDDENMLKDIEVFETTLAYAIDKRDWRALVDAHRIIHDLDLWVLRGDSEPREDYWGATVYLEGKDNPVFQQYLDRRENISP
;
A
#
# COMPACT_ATOMS: atom_id res chain seq x y z
N MET A 1 42.49 3.28 4.33
CA MET A 1 41.05 3.46 4.60
C MET A 1 40.28 2.43 3.78
N LYS A 2 39.67 1.43 4.42
CA LYS A 2 38.64 0.58 3.78
C LYS A 2 37.36 0.83 4.57
N LYS A 3 36.44 1.60 4.00
CA LYS A 3 35.07 1.70 4.52
C LYS A 3 34.42 0.35 4.22
N ILE A 4 34.19 -0.44 5.25
CA ILE A 4 33.42 -1.68 5.14
C ILE A 4 31.97 -1.23 4.97
N LEU A 5 31.46 -1.30 3.73
CA LEU A 5 30.01 -1.30 3.51
C LEU A 5 29.49 -2.61 4.12
N ILE A 6 28.80 -2.49 5.25
CA ILE A 6 27.97 -3.56 5.76
C ILE A 6 26.66 -3.47 4.96
N PRO A 7 26.29 -4.48 4.17
CA PRO A 7 25.05 -4.42 3.40
C PRO A 7 23.85 -4.43 4.35
N LEU A 8 22.81 -3.67 3.98
CA LEU A 8 21.52 -3.45 4.66
C LEU A 8 20.73 -4.72 5.04
N ALA A 9 21.23 -5.92 4.72
CA ALA A 9 20.64 -7.22 5.07
C ALA A 9 20.60 -7.51 6.58
N ILE A 10 21.31 -6.75 7.42
CA ILE A 10 21.32 -6.99 8.87
C ILE A 10 20.02 -6.56 9.55
N ILE A 11 19.28 -5.57 9.02
CA ILE A 11 18.10 -5.04 9.70
C ILE A 11 16.92 -6.02 9.62
N ALA A 12 16.68 -6.62 8.45
CA ALA A 12 15.57 -7.57 8.27
C ALA A 12 15.73 -8.85 9.13
N VAL A 13 16.95 -9.41 9.19
CA VAL A 13 17.25 -10.58 10.03
C VAL A 13 17.03 -10.27 11.51
N VAL A 14 17.38 -9.06 11.97
CA VAL A 14 17.20 -8.65 13.37
C VAL A 14 15.73 -8.44 13.73
N VAL A 15 14.90 -7.95 12.82
CA VAL A 15 13.46 -7.75 13.06
C VAL A 15 12.71 -9.08 13.08
N VAL A 16 12.95 -9.97 12.12
CA VAL A 16 12.36 -11.32 12.07
C VAL A 16 12.78 -12.14 13.29
N ALA A 17 14.07 -12.14 13.63
CA ALA A 17 14.56 -12.80 14.83
C ALA A 17 13.97 -12.21 16.13
N GLY A 18 13.78 -10.88 16.19
CA GLY A 18 13.18 -10.21 17.33
C GLY A 18 11.71 -10.56 17.56
N LEU A 19 10.93 -10.66 16.48
CA LEU A 19 9.51 -11.04 16.53
C LEU A 19 9.32 -12.53 16.88
N ALA A 20 10.11 -13.41 16.26
CA ALA A 20 10.13 -14.83 16.60
C ALA A 20 10.48 -15.06 18.07
N LEU A 21 11.47 -14.32 18.60
CA LEU A 21 11.87 -14.41 20.01
C LEU A 21 10.76 -13.95 20.97
N ASN A 22 10.00 -12.91 20.63
CA ASN A 22 8.87 -12.42 21.44
C ASN A 22 7.71 -13.43 21.48
N MET A 23 7.46 -14.18 20.40
CA MET A 23 6.42 -15.22 20.38
C MET A 23 6.81 -16.48 21.12
N VAL A 24 8.05 -16.93 20.97
CA VAL A 24 8.60 -18.02 21.78
C VAL A 24 8.52 -17.68 23.27
N ASN A 25 8.81 -16.43 23.65
CA ASN A 25 8.63 -15.94 25.03
C ASN A 25 7.17 -15.96 25.51
N ARG A 26 6.20 -15.95 24.59
CA ARG A 26 4.75 -16.03 24.87
C ARG A 26 4.19 -17.44 24.70
N GLY A 27 5.02 -18.43 24.36
CA GLY A 27 4.61 -19.83 24.16
C GLY A 27 3.84 -20.07 22.86
N VAL A 28 4.01 -19.19 21.86
CA VAL A 28 3.39 -19.31 20.54
C VAL A 28 4.47 -19.69 19.53
N GLU A 29 4.25 -20.78 18.77
CA GLU A 29 5.15 -21.18 17.69
C GLU A 29 4.94 -20.27 16.47
N PRO A 30 6.00 -19.77 15.82
CA PRO A 30 5.88 -18.99 14.59
C PRO A 30 5.39 -19.89 13.44
N PRO A 31 4.56 -19.37 12.52
CA PRO A 31 4.13 -20.08 11.30
C PRO A 31 5.30 -20.53 10.41
N ASP A 32 5.13 -21.67 9.72
CA ASP A 32 6.16 -22.28 8.87
C ASP A 32 6.54 -21.45 7.62
N ASP A 33 5.72 -20.47 7.21
CA ASP A 33 5.86 -19.67 5.98
C ASP A 33 6.24 -18.19 6.24
N TRP A 34 6.62 -17.86 7.48
CA TRP A 34 6.80 -16.47 7.91
C TRP A 34 8.04 -15.77 7.36
N GLU A 35 9.09 -16.50 7.00
CA GLU A 35 10.27 -15.92 6.36
C GLU A 35 9.98 -15.47 4.91
N GLU A 36 8.88 -15.92 4.29
CA GLU A 36 8.60 -15.72 2.86
C GLU A 36 7.77 -14.45 2.56
N ARG A 37 7.15 -13.82 3.57
CA ARG A 37 6.17 -12.73 3.36
C ARG A 37 6.66 -11.31 3.66
N VAL A 38 7.91 -11.14 4.12
CA VAL A 38 8.43 -9.80 4.43
C VAL A 38 9.06 -9.19 3.18
N VAL A 39 8.35 -8.26 2.54
CA VAL A 39 8.89 -7.48 1.43
C VAL A 39 9.87 -6.46 1.98
N VAL A 40 11.16 -6.68 1.72
CA VAL A 40 12.20 -5.71 2.05
C VAL A 40 12.23 -4.66 0.96
N VAL A 41 11.79 -3.45 1.29
CA VAL A 41 11.87 -2.28 0.41
C VAL A 41 12.74 -1.20 1.03
N ASP A 42 13.19 -0.26 0.21
CA ASP A 42 13.87 0.95 0.70
C ASP A 42 12.98 1.71 1.69
N GLU A 43 13.60 2.30 2.73
CA GLU A 43 12.90 3.09 3.75
C GLU A 43 12.03 4.19 3.14
N GLU A 44 12.47 4.77 2.03
CA GLU A 44 11.73 5.81 1.29
C GLU A 44 10.38 5.30 0.73
N VAL A 45 10.32 4.05 0.27
CA VAL A 45 9.08 3.43 -0.20
C VAL A 45 8.11 3.27 0.96
N SER A 46 8.59 2.72 2.07
CA SER A 46 7.79 2.54 3.29
C SER A 46 7.24 3.86 3.81
N GLN A 47 8.09 4.90 3.90
CA GLN A 47 7.67 6.23 4.34
C GLN A 47 6.64 6.87 3.40
N THR A 48 6.82 6.75 2.08
CA THR A 48 5.88 7.33 1.11
C THR A 48 4.53 6.62 1.11
N VAL A 49 4.50 5.28 1.25
CA VAL A 49 3.27 4.49 1.40
C VAL A 49 2.54 4.83 2.70
N THR A 50 3.23 4.82 3.84
CA THR A 50 2.63 5.21 5.14
C THR A 50 2.12 6.66 5.11
N SER A 51 2.84 7.59 4.47
CA SER A 51 2.39 8.98 4.33
C SER A 51 1.13 9.10 3.47
N ALA A 52 1.07 8.35 2.36
CA ALA A 52 -0.12 8.26 1.52
C ALA A 52 -1.33 7.72 2.31
N HIS A 53 -1.13 6.63 3.07
CA HIS A 53 -2.17 6.05 3.92
C HIS A 53 -2.70 7.06 4.92
N ASN A 54 -1.81 7.69 5.70
CA ASN A 54 -2.24 8.68 6.71
C ASN A 54 -2.98 9.87 6.08
N THR A 55 -2.54 10.32 4.90
CA THR A 55 -3.20 11.41 4.17
C THR A 55 -4.62 11.03 3.76
N LEU A 56 -4.80 9.89 3.11
CA LEU A 56 -6.11 9.42 2.66
C LEU A 56 -7.01 9.07 3.84
N ASN A 57 -6.48 8.44 4.88
CA ASN A 57 -7.23 8.12 6.08
C ASN A 57 -7.78 9.40 6.75
N ASN A 58 -6.97 10.45 6.85
CA ASN A 58 -7.43 11.74 7.36
C ASN A 58 -8.54 12.37 6.49
N LEU A 59 -8.42 12.28 5.16
CA LEU A 59 -9.36 12.86 4.22
C LEU A 59 -10.69 12.10 4.14
N VAL A 60 -10.63 10.77 3.99
CA VAL A 60 -11.78 9.93 3.63
C VAL A 60 -12.15 8.85 4.66
N GLY A 61 -11.27 8.57 5.62
CA GLY A 61 -11.50 7.55 6.65
C GLY A 61 -12.67 7.88 7.58
N TRP A 62 -13.13 6.87 8.33
CA TRP A 62 -14.17 6.99 9.36
C TRP A 62 -15.44 7.73 8.92
N GLY A 63 -15.90 7.48 7.70
CA GLY A 63 -17.12 8.07 7.14
C GLY A 63 -16.94 9.48 6.54
N ARG A 64 -15.71 10.02 6.51
CA ARG A 64 -15.44 11.34 5.89
C ARG A 64 -15.60 11.31 4.37
N ILE A 65 -15.58 10.12 3.75
CA ILE A 65 -15.85 9.93 2.32
C ILE A 65 -17.19 10.55 1.85
N GLU A 66 -18.18 10.69 2.74
CA GLU A 66 -19.48 11.30 2.42
C GLU A 66 -19.34 12.72 1.85
N ARG A 67 -18.29 13.45 2.24
CA ARG A 67 -18.00 14.82 1.76
C ARG A 67 -17.64 14.88 0.27
N PHE A 68 -17.23 13.74 -0.30
CA PHE A 68 -16.79 13.63 -1.68
C PHE A 68 -17.87 13.06 -2.61
N LYS A 69 -19.01 12.60 -2.06
CA LYS A 69 -20.12 12.06 -2.87
C LYS A 69 -20.78 13.10 -3.76
N ASP A 70 -20.72 14.38 -3.40
CA ASP A 70 -21.06 15.49 -4.27
C ASP A 70 -19.83 15.88 -5.12
N PRO A 71 -19.84 15.68 -6.45
CA PRO A 71 -18.74 16.10 -7.32
C PRO A 71 -18.51 17.61 -7.31
N GLN A 72 -19.44 18.44 -6.83
CA GLN A 72 -19.25 19.89 -6.73
C GLN A 72 -18.73 20.35 -5.36
N ALA A 73 -18.54 19.42 -4.41
CA ALA A 73 -18.02 19.72 -3.09
C ALA A 73 -16.63 20.38 -3.18
N ARG A 74 -16.41 21.40 -2.35
CA ARG A 74 -15.11 22.09 -2.26
C ARG A 74 -14.01 21.20 -1.67
N ASP A 75 -14.39 20.15 -0.94
CA ASP A 75 -13.47 19.18 -0.36
C ASP A 75 -12.60 18.49 -1.42
N TRP A 76 -13.08 18.32 -2.66
CA TRP A 76 -12.28 17.82 -3.77
C TRP A 76 -10.98 18.62 -4.01
N ASN A 77 -10.95 19.91 -3.67
CA ASN A 77 -9.76 20.74 -3.83
C ASN A 77 -8.67 20.46 -2.77
N GLN A 78 -8.98 19.67 -1.74
CA GLN A 78 -8.02 19.28 -0.69
C GLN A 78 -7.20 18.04 -1.10
N ILE A 79 -7.60 17.34 -2.16
CA ILE A 79 -6.92 16.13 -2.63
C ILE A 79 -5.87 16.52 -3.67
N GLY A 80 -4.60 16.29 -3.34
CA GLY A 80 -3.49 16.41 -4.27
C GLY A 80 -3.10 15.07 -4.88
N VAL A 81 -2.32 15.12 -5.97
CA VAL A 81 -1.64 13.93 -6.49
C VAL A 81 -0.63 13.44 -5.46
N ILE A 82 -0.66 12.15 -5.16
CA ILE A 82 0.30 11.48 -4.30
C ILE A 82 1.16 10.57 -5.19
N LYS A 83 2.47 10.62 -5.00
CA LYS A 83 3.44 9.76 -5.69
C LYS A 83 4.18 8.90 -4.69
N ILE A 84 4.34 7.63 -5.01
CA ILE A 84 5.06 6.67 -4.18
C ILE A 84 6.47 6.51 -4.76
N SER A 85 7.47 6.46 -3.87
CA SER A 85 8.84 6.17 -4.30
C SER A 85 8.90 4.76 -4.87
N ARG A 86 9.75 4.58 -5.89
CA ARG A 86 9.99 3.27 -6.52
C ARG A 86 11.44 2.82 -6.34
N SER A 87 12.22 3.55 -5.55
CA SER A 87 13.62 3.21 -5.28
C SER A 87 13.67 1.82 -4.63
N GLY A 88 14.53 0.95 -5.16
CA GLY A 88 14.80 -0.36 -4.58
C GLY A 88 13.62 -1.34 -4.60
N ILE A 89 12.59 -1.11 -5.42
CA ILE A 89 11.51 -2.08 -5.62
C ILE A 89 11.85 -2.97 -6.83
N ASP A 90 12.15 -4.24 -6.56
CA ASP A 90 12.39 -5.25 -7.60
C ASP A 90 11.14 -6.10 -7.91
N ASP A 91 10.10 -6.03 -7.06
CA ASP A 91 8.87 -6.80 -7.23
C ASP A 91 7.90 -6.14 -8.24
N GLU A 92 7.60 -6.86 -9.32
CA GLU A 92 6.73 -6.36 -10.39
C GLU A 92 5.27 -6.14 -9.95
N ASN A 93 4.76 -6.95 -9.02
CA ASN A 93 3.39 -6.80 -8.54
C ASN A 93 3.26 -5.57 -7.63
N MET A 94 4.25 -5.32 -6.77
CA MET A 94 4.28 -4.11 -5.95
C MET A 94 4.41 -2.85 -6.81
N LEU A 95 5.28 -2.87 -7.83
CA LEU A 95 5.37 -1.78 -8.81
C LEU A 95 4.03 -1.56 -9.52
N LYS A 96 3.32 -2.65 -9.83
CA LYS A 96 1.98 -2.59 -10.44
C LYS A 96 0.97 -1.96 -9.49
N ASP A 97 0.94 -2.34 -8.23
CA ASP A 97 0.01 -1.76 -7.24
C ASP A 97 0.25 -0.28 -7.01
N ILE A 98 1.52 0.15 -7.00
CA ILE A 98 1.87 1.58 -6.97
C ILE A 98 1.31 2.30 -8.21
N GLU A 99 1.45 1.71 -9.41
CA GLU A 99 0.91 2.28 -10.64
C GLU A 99 -0.63 2.36 -10.60
N VAL A 100 -1.29 1.29 -10.15
CA VAL A 100 -2.75 1.19 -10.01
C VAL A 100 -3.25 2.25 -9.03
N PHE A 101 -2.59 2.40 -7.89
CA PHE A 101 -2.88 3.44 -6.90
C PHE A 101 -2.80 4.85 -7.51
N GLU A 102 -1.64 5.21 -8.07
CA GLU A 102 -1.41 6.57 -8.58
C GLU A 102 -2.38 6.93 -9.71
N THR A 103 -2.66 5.96 -10.60
CA THR A 103 -3.60 6.12 -11.71
C THR A 103 -5.03 6.27 -11.20
N THR A 104 -5.43 5.43 -10.24
CA THR A 104 -6.77 5.47 -9.66
C THR A 104 -7.02 6.75 -8.88
N LEU A 105 -6.03 7.24 -8.12
CA LEU A 105 -6.12 8.52 -7.42
C LEU A 105 -6.21 9.69 -8.40
N ALA A 106 -5.38 9.69 -9.45
CA ALA A 106 -5.43 10.72 -10.49
C ALA A 106 -6.82 10.74 -11.18
N TYR A 107 -7.37 9.58 -11.52
CA TYR A 107 -8.72 9.46 -12.06
C TYR A 107 -9.77 10.00 -11.09
N ALA A 108 -9.69 9.62 -9.81
CA ALA A 108 -10.62 10.08 -8.78
C ALA A 108 -10.64 11.61 -8.68
N ILE A 109 -9.48 12.26 -8.73
CA ILE A 109 -9.35 13.72 -8.69
C ILE A 109 -9.92 14.36 -9.97
N ASP A 110 -9.53 13.86 -11.15
CA ASP A 110 -9.94 14.42 -12.44
C ASP A 110 -11.45 14.30 -12.66
N LYS A 111 -12.02 13.13 -12.39
CA LYS A 111 -13.44 12.85 -12.59
C LYS A 111 -14.30 13.18 -11.38
N ARG A 112 -13.68 13.54 -10.25
CA ARG A 112 -14.34 13.71 -8.95
C ARG A 112 -15.18 12.48 -8.58
N ASP A 113 -14.58 11.31 -8.79
CA ASP A 113 -15.21 10.01 -8.54
C ASP A 113 -14.82 9.50 -7.14
N TRP A 114 -15.76 9.59 -6.21
CA TRP A 114 -15.55 9.14 -4.83
C TRP A 114 -15.35 7.62 -4.71
N ARG A 115 -15.84 6.81 -5.67
CA ARG A 115 -15.62 5.36 -5.64
C ARG A 115 -14.18 5.04 -6.00
N ALA A 116 -13.65 5.69 -7.05
CA ALA A 116 -12.23 5.59 -7.38
C ALA A 116 -11.35 6.08 -6.22
N LEU A 117 -11.78 7.13 -5.49
CA LEU A 117 -11.06 7.59 -4.30
C LEU A 117 -11.04 6.55 -3.17
N VAL A 118 -12.14 5.81 -2.97
CA VAL A 118 -12.18 4.68 -2.04
C VAL A 118 -11.23 3.57 -2.48
N ASP A 119 -11.21 3.22 -3.77
CA ASP A 119 -10.32 2.19 -4.30
C ASP A 119 -8.85 2.57 -4.13
N ALA A 120 -8.48 3.83 -4.40
CA ALA A 120 -7.13 4.33 -4.14
C ALA A 120 -6.73 4.18 -2.67
N HIS A 121 -7.65 4.48 -1.74
CA HIS A 121 -7.41 4.32 -0.32
C HIS A 121 -7.22 2.86 0.09
N ARG A 122 -8.00 1.94 -0.49
CA ARG A 122 -7.91 0.50 -0.24
C ARG A 122 -6.56 -0.09 -0.70
N ILE A 123 -6.10 0.24 -1.90
CA ILE A 123 -4.79 -0.22 -2.41
C ILE A 123 -3.67 0.19 -1.44
N ILE A 124 -3.70 1.45 -0.96
CA ILE A 124 -2.69 1.95 -0.02
C ILE A 124 -2.81 1.33 1.36
N HIS A 125 -4.02 1.05 1.83
CA HIS A 125 -4.22 0.29 3.06
C HIS A 125 -3.53 -1.08 2.97
N ASP A 126 -3.74 -1.78 1.85
CA ASP A 126 -3.17 -3.11 1.67
C ASP A 126 -1.64 -3.06 1.57
N LEU A 127 -1.10 -2.08 0.83
CA LEU A 127 0.35 -1.88 0.76
C LEU A 127 0.97 -1.54 2.12
N ASP A 128 0.39 -0.62 2.91
CA ASP A 128 0.96 -0.21 4.20
C ASP A 128 0.85 -1.31 5.27
N LEU A 129 -0.32 -1.91 5.43
CA LEU A 129 -0.60 -2.82 6.55
C LEU A 129 -0.18 -4.26 6.27
N TRP A 130 -0.46 -4.76 5.07
CA TRP A 130 -0.29 -6.19 4.76
C TRP A 130 1.03 -6.47 4.03
N VAL A 131 1.38 -5.66 3.04
CA VAL A 131 2.59 -5.90 2.23
C VAL A 131 3.86 -5.43 2.95
N LEU A 132 3.85 -4.23 3.55
CA LEU A 132 5.07 -3.64 4.11
C LEU A 132 5.27 -3.90 5.60
N ARG A 133 4.21 -3.85 6.40
CA ARG A 133 4.31 -4.07 7.86
C ARG A 133 4.17 -5.54 8.23
N GLY A 134 3.62 -6.36 7.34
CA GLY A 134 3.36 -7.77 7.61
C GLY A 134 2.54 -7.94 8.90
N ASP A 135 1.62 -7.00 9.19
CA ASP A 135 0.73 -7.11 10.34
C ASP A 135 -0.03 -8.44 10.17
N SER A 136 0.38 -9.43 10.94
CA SER A 136 0.12 -10.87 10.73
C SER A 136 -0.97 -11.39 11.66
N GLU A 137 -1.77 -10.50 12.25
CA GLU A 137 -3.01 -10.96 12.88
C GLU A 137 -3.94 -11.45 11.76
N PRO A 138 -4.46 -12.70 11.86
CA PRO A 138 -5.12 -13.37 10.77
C PRO A 138 -6.46 -12.69 10.51
N ARG A 139 -6.46 -11.73 9.61
CA ARG A 139 -7.67 -11.22 8.98
C ARG A 139 -7.33 -11.16 7.50
N GLU A 140 -7.97 -12.09 6.78
CA GLU A 140 -8.33 -12.01 5.37
C GLU A 140 -8.07 -10.61 4.81
N ASP A 141 -7.34 -10.50 3.70
CA ASP A 141 -7.13 -9.23 2.99
C ASP A 141 -8.46 -8.48 2.92
N TYR A 142 -8.62 -7.51 3.82
CA TYR A 142 -9.95 -6.99 4.15
C TYR A 142 -10.50 -6.18 2.98
N TRP A 143 -9.61 -5.69 2.11
CA TRP A 143 -9.98 -4.89 0.97
C TRP A 143 -9.77 -5.60 -0.36
N GLY A 144 -8.84 -6.54 -0.45
CA GLY A 144 -8.64 -7.34 -1.65
C GLY A 144 -8.26 -6.50 -2.87
N ALA A 145 -7.53 -5.40 -2.67
CA ALA A 145 -7.40 -4.35 -3.69
C ALA A 145 -6.05 -4.36 -4.41
N THR A 146 -5.12 -5.20 -3.98
CA THR A 146 -3.77 -5.29 -4.56
C THR A 146 -3.60 -6.52 -5.45
N VAL A 147 -2.85 -6.35 -6.53
CA VAL A 147 -2.35 -7.45 -7.37
C VAL A 147 -1.35 -8.30 -6.59
N TYR A 148 -0.57 -7.69 -5.70
CA TYR A 148 0.39 -8.39 -4.85
C TYR A 148 -0.26 -9.49 -4.00
N LEU A 149 -1.45 -9.23 -3.44
CA LEU A 149 -2.16 -10.18 -2.57
C LEU A 149 -3.17 -11.05 -3.35
N GLU A 150 -3.99 -10.44 -4.21
CA GLU A 150 -5.15 -11.10 -4.85
C GLU A 150 -4.94 -11.46 -6.32
N GLY A 151 -3.80 -11.08 -6.89
CA GLY A 151 -3.51 -11.30 -8.31
C GLY A 151 -4.29 -10.38 -9.25
N LYS A 152 -4.14 -10.64 -10.56
CA LYS A 152 -4.62 -9.75 -11.64
C LYS A 152 -6.12 -9.82 -11.90
N ASP A 153 -6.81 -10.80 -11.32
CA ASP A 153 -8.26 -10.93 -11.49
C ASP A 153 -9.06 -10.06 -10.49
N ASN A 154 -8.38 -9.33 -9.59
CA ASN A 154 -9.06 -8.51 -8.60
C ASN A 154 -9.85 -7.34 -9.25
N PRO A 155 -11.04 -6.98 -8.73
CA PRO A 155 -11.90 -5.98 -9.36
C PRO A 155 -11.30 -4.58 -9.46
N VAL A 156 -10.46 -4.18 -8.50
CA VAL A 156 -9.82 -2.85 -8.49
C VAL A 156 -8.80 -2.75 -9.62
N PHE A 157 -8.06 -3.83 -9.88
CA PHE A 157 -7.14 -3.93 -11.00
C PHE A 157 -7.86 -3.88 -12.35
N GLN A 158 -8.96 -4.61 -12.50
CA GLN A 158 -9.77 -4.57 -13.73
C GLN A 158 -10.31 -3.15 -13.99
N GLN A 159 -10.81 -2.47 -12.96
CA GLN A 159 -11.26 -1.08 -13.07
C GLN A 159 -10.10 -0.12 -13.38
N TYR A 160 -8.89 -0.39 -12.89
CA TYR A 160 -7.71 0.37 -13.29
C TYR A 160 -7.43 0.27 -14.78
N LEU A 161 -7.55 -0.92 -15.38
CA LEU A 161 -7.36 -1.08 -16.83
C LEU A 161 -8.33 -0.18 -17.60
N ASP A 162 -9.61 -0.18 -17.22
CA ASP A 162 -10.61 0.70 -17.81
C ASP A 162 -10.30 2.19 -17.59
N ARG A 163 -9.90 2.58 -16.37
CA ARG A 163 -9.56 3.98 -16.04
C ARG A 163 -8.35 4.46 -16.84
N ARG A 164 -7.31 3.64 -16.96
CA ARG A 164 -6.07 3.97 -17.66
C ARG A 164 -6.33 4.35 -19.11
N GLU A 165 -7.26 3.69 -19.78
CA GLU A 165 -7.66 4.01 -21.16
C GLU A 165 -8.42 5.35 -21.27
N ASN A 166 -9.00 5.82 -20.15
CA ASN A 166 -9.84 7.02 -20.09
C ASN A 166 -9.15 8.24 -19.46
N ILE A 167 -7.89 8.11 -19.05
CA ILE A 167 -7.02 9.22 -18.68
C ILE A 167 -6.18 9.56 -19.92
N SER A 168 -6.73 10.36 -20.83
CA SER A 168 -5.95 10.92 -21.95
C SER A 168 -4.81 11.80 -21.41
N PRO A 169 -3.61 11.79 -22.04
CA PRO A 169 -2.58 12.80 -21.80
C PRO A 169 -3.04 14.20 -22.19
#